data_AF-A0A0Q9YB89-F1
#
_entry.id   AF-A0A0Q9YB89-F1
#
_cell.length_a   1.000
_cell.length_b   1.000
_cell.length_c   1.000
_cell.angle_alpha   90.00
_cell.angle_beta   90.00
_cell.angle_gamma   90.00
#
_symmetry.space_group_name_H-M   'P 1'
#
loop_
_entity.id
_entity.type
_entity.pdbx_description
1 polymer ?
#
loop_
_entity_poly.entity_id
_entity_poly.type
_entity_poly.pdbx_seq_one_letter_code
_entity_poly.pdbx_strand_id
1 'polypeptide(L)'
;MPKPKTLKQLSKSNTCKIFETDQFSDGAYFLEKHASLFPQLQRMGLFDLDNTLVSYRHTLCTDQWFDFDLNEFMKQGYSVSEAKNKTLSFYLEAIRKIHPEDIYVVEESTPALIDKLQQMGVHTLALTSRGSLLLQETIAQLAMFKINFNQGYYGKLEDKVLPQSAEGLFTKGLVLASGQHKGECLLTAIAAEKKLPDLIVMWDDKLSNLEKVRDSIERYNQQKMPEDKTFVPVKFIGIRYSRLDHVVNQVNPNVLELQRKYLQRILSDEHAAMIDKAEQKKQRQHHMTIDCQLVVDMVTVSCHKYVMYEKLLSLYPDLHACQTVGNVKEFNGKKKLAWRFQFTLTQFEPIYLSLKEQHLISFEQCIEFDFVFNQSKTLTPLYEHEASDNQAKQAGLAITQQTVLDHKISSVTY
;
A
#
# COMPACT_ATOMS: atom_id res chain seq x y z
N MET A 1 33.88 17.07 -7.32
CA MET A 1 32.42 17.23 -7.40
C MET A 1 31.84 17.37 -6.00
N PRO A 2 31.03 18.40 -5.72
CA PRO A 2 30.32 18.52 -4.45
C PRO A 2 29.25 17.42 -4.33
N LYS A 3 28.94 16.98 -3.10
CA LYS A 3 27.86 16.04 -2.86
C LYS A 3 26.50 16.72 -3.17
N PRO A 4 25.57 16.07 -3.89
CA PRO A 4 24.21 16.57 -4.07
C PRO A 4 23.53 16.89 -2.74
N LYS A 5 22.82 18.02 -2.68
CA LYS A 5 22.13 18.49 -1.46
C LYS A 5 20.87 17.69 -1.14
N THR A 6 20.28 17.10 -2.16
CA THR A 6 19.08 16.22 -2.16
C THR A 6 19.33 14.88 -1.47
N LEU A 7 20.58 14.42 -1.37
CA LEU A 7 20.93 13.16 -0.69
C LEU A 7 20.83 13.25 0.84
N LYS A 8 19.77 12.66 1.40
CA LYS A 8 19.58 12.48 2.84
C LYS A 8 20.12 11.13 3.29
N GLN A 9 20.97 11.07 4.31
CA GLN A 9 21.47 9.79 4.83
C GLN A 9 20.42 9.14 5.74
N LEU A 10 20.02 7.91 5.45
CA LEU A 10 19.07 7.13 6.26
C LEU A 10 19.79 6.22 7.27
N SER A 11 20.85 5.54 6.83
CA SER A 11 21.61 4.62 7.69
C SER A 11 23.09 4.60 7.31
N LYS A 12 23.94 4.17 8.25
CA LYS A 12 25.39 4.11 8.09
C LYS A 12 26.01 3.04 8.98
N SER A 13 26.87 2.22 8.38
CA SER A 13 27.86 1.36 9.03
C SER A 13 29.26 1.70 8.51
N ASN A 14 30.26 0.88 8.83
CA ASN A 14 31.64 1.08 8.38
C ASN A 14 31.79 0.92 6.87
N THR A 15 31.15 -0.10 6.30
CA THR A 15 31.25 -0.46 4.87
C THR A 15 30.00 -0.10 4.09
N CYS A 16 28.89 0.17 4.76
CA CYS A 16 27.60 0.39 4.11
C CYS A 16 26.98 1.74 4.47
N LYS A 17 26.30 2.37 3.52
CA LYS A 17 25.48 3.57 3.76
C LYS A 17 24.23 3.49 2.92
N ILE A 18 23.12 3.99 3.43
CA ILE A 18 21.89 4.16 2.65
C ILE A 18 21.54 5.64 2.64
N PHE A 19 21.27 6.17 1.46
CA PHE A 19 20.77 7.52 1.24
C PHE A 19 19.39 7.46 0.62
N GLU A 20 18.63 8.55 0.75
CA GLU A 20 17.35 8.79 0.10
C GLU A 20 17.47 10.03 -0.79
N THR A 21 16.82 9.98 -1.94
CA THR A 21 16.71 11.09 -2.90
C THR A 21 15.55 10.82 -3.87
N ASP A 22 14.97 11.88 -4.42
CA ASP A 22 14.01 11.85 -5.52
C ASP A 22 14.66 12.12 -6.89
N GLN A 23 16.00 12.21 -6.96
CA GLN A 23 16.78 12.45 -8.17
C GLN A 23 17.66 11.25 -8.48
N PHE A 24 17.38 10.53 -9.56
CA PHE A 24 18.09 9.31 -9.92
C PHE A 24 19.60 9.56 -10.09
N SER A 25 19.97 10.71 -10.67
CA SER A 25 21.37 11.10 -10.92
C SER A 25 22.23 11.26 -9.67
N ASP A 26 21.62 11.48 -8.50
CA ASP A 26 22.39 11.70 -7.27
C ASP A 26 23.18 10.47 -6.82
N GLY A 27 22.68 9.26 -7.11
CA GLY A 27 23.42 8.04 -6.82
C GLY A 27 24.71 7.93 -7.63
N ALA A 28 24.72 8.47 -8.86
CA ALA A 28 25.86 8.37 -9.76
C ALA A 28 27.07 9.14 -9.23
N TYR A 29 26.84 10.18 -8.42
CA TYR A 29 27.90 10.90 -7.70
C TYR A 29 28.88 9.96 -6.98
N PHE A 30 28.39 8.88 -6.35
CA PHE A 30 29.25 7.96 -5.62
C PHE A 30 30.16 7.15 -6.56
N LEU A 31 29.62 6.69 -7.69
CA LEU A 31 30.37 5.96 -8.71
C LEU A 31 31.41 6.86 -9.38
N GLU A 32 31.02 8.06 -9.80
CA GLU A 32 31.90 9.01 -10.49
C GLU A 32 33.01 9.50 -9.57
N LYS A 33 32.69 9.85 -8.31
CA LYS A 33 33.69 10.23 -7.31
C LYS A 33 34.65 9.09 -7.00
N HIS A 34 34.15 7.85 -6.90
CA HIS A 34 35.03 6.71 -6.67
C HIS A 34 35.94 6.46 -7.87
N ALA A 35 35.42 6.56 -9.09
CA ALA A 35 36.21 6.43 -10.31
C ALA A 35 37.32 7.48 -10.41
N SER A 36 37.05 8.74 -10.00
CA SER A 36 38.08 9.79 -10.03
C SER A 36 39.17 9.60 -8.97
N LEU A 37 38.83 9.04 -7.81
CA LEU A 37 39.77 8.86 -6.70
C LEU A 37 40.55 7.54 -6.79
N PHE A 38 39.92 6.50 -7.36
CA PHE A 38 40.43 5.13 -7.38
C PHE A 38 40.21 4.49 -8.76
N PRO A 39 40.91 4.96 -9.81
CA PRO A 39 40.66 4.55 -11.19
C PRO A 39 40.84 3.04 -11.43
N GLN A 40 41.75 2.40 -10.68
CA GLN A 40 42.06 0.98 -10.76
C GLN A 40 41.04 0.05 -10.07
N LEU A 41 40.14 0.60 -9.25
CA LEU A 41 39.19 -0.19 -8.49
C LEU A 41 37.89 -0.42 -9.28
N GLN A 42 37.34 -1.63 -9.12
CA GLN A 42 36.12 -2.05 -9.79
C GLN A 42 34.89 -1.48 -9.09
N ARG A 43 33.89 -1.12 -9.89
CA ARG A 43 32.67 -0.45 -9.46
C ARG A 43 31.48 -1.13 -10.11
N MET A 44 30.38 -1.22 -9.37
CA MET A 44 29.13 -1.76 -9.87
C MET A 44 27.94 -0.85 -9.53
N GLY A 45 27.10 -0.60 -10.53
CA GLY A 45 25.77 -0.04 -10.38
C GLY A 45 24.72 -1.16 -10.45
N LEU A 46 23.89 -1.27 -9.41
CA LEU A 46 22.76 -2.20 -9.35
C LEU A 46 21.47 -1.41 -9.46
N PHE A 47 20.61 -1.77 -10.39
CA PHE A 47 19.39 -1.02 -10.66
C PHE A 47 18.18 -1.93 -10.47
N ASP A 48 17.32 -1.60 -9.52
CA ASP A 48 15.96 -2.11 -9.54
C ASP A 48 15.21 -1.60 -10.79
N LEU A 49 14.12 -2.27 -11.18
CA LEU A 49 13.38 -1.93 -12.40
C LEU A 49 12.09 -1.17 -12.10
N ASP A 50 11.17 -1.82 -11.39
CA ASP A 50 9.81 -1.33 -11.17
C ASP A 50 9.81 -0.12 -10.25
N ASN A 51 9.18 0.98 -10.68
CA ASN A 51 9.18 2.28 -9.99
C ASN A 51 10.57 2.93 -9.78
N THR A 52 11.64 2.30 -10.26
CA THR A 52 13.00 2.81 -10.22
C THR A 52 13.48 3.28 -11.60
N LEU A 53 13.50 2.39 -12.59
CA LEU A 53 13.84 2.72 -13.97
C LEU A 53 12.60 2.91 -14.84
N VAL A 54 11.63 2.01 -14.70
CA VAL A 54 10.41 1.96 -15.51
C VAL A 54 9.18 1.91 -14.62
N SER A 55 8.09 2.53 -15.07
CA SER A 55 6.79 2.46 -14.40
C SER A 55 5.66 2.54 -15.44
N TYR A 56 4.43 2.45 -14.96
CA TYR A 56 3.21 2.44 -15.76
C TYR A 56 2.35 3.67 -15.44
N ARG A 57 1.65 4.21 -16.43
CA ARG A 57 0.78 5.40 -16.26
C ARG A 57 -0.45 5.13 -15.40
N HIS A 58 -0.80 3.87 -15.22
CA HIS A 58 -1.92 3.40 -14.43
C HIS A 58 -1.44 2.39 -13.39
N THR A 59 -2.21 2.18 -12.33
CA THR A 59 -1.82 1.27 -11.24
C THR A 59 -1.86 -0.21 -11.67
N LEU A 60 -2.56 -0.57 -12.75
CA LEU A 60 -2.51 -1.94 -13.30
C LEU A 60 -1.06 -2.36 -13.62
N CYS A 61 -0.70 -3.58 -13.21
CA CYS A 61 0.65 -4.17 -13.32
C CYS A 61 1.75 -3.49 -12.48
N THR A 62 1.43 -2.61 -11.54
CA THR A 62 2.40 -2.19 -10.52
C THR A 62 2.51 -3.22 -9.41
N ASP A 63 3.53 -3.08 -8.56
CA ASP A 63 3.68 -3.88 -7.34
C ASP A 63 2.45 -3.78 -6.43
N GLN A 64 1.82 -2.60 -6.34
CA GLN A 64 0.64 -2.39 -5.50
C GLN A 64 -0.57 -3.18 -6.03
N TRP A 65 -0.72 -3.27 -7.35
CA TRP A 65 -1.76 -4.10 -7.95
C TRP A 65 -1.48 -5.59 -7.73
N PHE A 66 -0.22 -6.03 -7.86
CA PHE A 66 0.17 -7.41 -7.60
C PHE A 66 -0.13 -7.82 -6.15
N ASP A 67 0.28 -6.98 -5.19
CA ASP A 67 0.02 -7.22 -3.76
C ASP A 67 -1.48 -7.24 -3.44
N PHE A 68 -2.26 -6.35 -4.06
CA PHE A 68 -3.71 -6.35 -3.92
C PHE A 68 -4.33 -7.67 -4.41
N ASP A 69 -4.03 -8.09 -5.64
CA ASP A 69 -4.61 -9.29 -6.23
C ASP A 69 -4.16 -10.57 -5.51
N LEU A 70 -2.91 -10.63 -5.05
CA LEU A 70 -2.39 -11.72 -4.22
C LEU A 70 -3.21 -11.86 -2.92
N ASN A 71 -3.41 -10.73 -2.22
CA ASN A 71 -4.18 -10.70 -0.98
C ASN A 71 -5.65 -11.07 -1.21
N GLU A 72 -6.23 -10.68 -2.34
CA GLU A 72 -7.59 -11.06 -2.70
C GLU A 72 -7.74 -12.58 -2.90
N PHE A 73 -6.78 -13.25 -3.53
CA PHE A 73 -6.80 -14.71 -3.59
C PHE A 73 -6.58 -15.36 -2.21
N MET A 74 -5.70 -14.81 -1.39
CA MET A 74 -5.52 -15.33 -0.02
C MET A 74 -6.82 -15.23 0.81
N LYS A 75 -7.58 -14.14 0.68
CA LYS A 75 -8.90 -13.98 1.33
C LYS A 75 -9.93 -15.00 0.86
N GLN A 76 -9.78 -15.53 -0.35
CA GLN A 76 -10.62 -16.61 -0.90
C GLN A 76 -10.21 -18.00 -0.42
N GLY A 77 -9.18 -18.10 0.43
CA GLY A 77 -8.71 -19.37 1.03
C GLY A 77 -7.62 -20.09 0.24
N TYR A 78 -7.07 -19.47 -0.81
CA TYR A 78 -5.91 -20.03 -1.51
C TYR A 78 -4.65 -19.98 -0.63
N SER A 79 -3.79 -20.98 -0.75
CA SER A 79 -2.45 -20.92 -0.16
C SER A 79 -1.62 -19.80 -0.81
N VAL A 80 -0.58 -19.31 -0.13
CA VAL A 80 0.31 -18.27 -0.67
C VAL A 80 0.88 -18.65 -2.04
N SER A 81 1.26 -19.92 -2.22
CA SER A 81 1.79 -20.42 -3.50
C SER A 81 0.74 -20.41 -4.61
N GLU A 82 -0.47 -20.90 -4.34
CA GLU A 82 -1.57 -20.89 -5.31
C GLU A 82 -2.01 -19.47 -5.67
N ALA A 83 -2.12 -18.59 -4.66
CA ALA A 83 -2.46 -17.19 -4.83
C ALA A 83 -1.40 -16.49 -5.71
N LYS A 84 -0.11 -16.69 -5.43
CA LYS A 84 0.99 -16.14 -6.25
C LYS A 84 0.92 -16.63 -7.70
N ASN A 85 0.68 -17.93 -7.92
CA ASN A 85 0.58 -18.48 -9.27
C ASN A 85 -0.61 -17.91 -10.05
N LYS A 86 -1.76 -17.73 -9.38
CA LYS A 86 -2.94 -17.08 -9.97
C LYS A 86 -2.65 -15.63 -10.32
N THR A 87 -2.15 -14.84 -9.36
CA THR A 87 -1.81 -13.44 -9.58
C THR A 87 -0.80 -13.27 -10.71
N LEU A 88 0.24 -14.11 -10.76
CA LEU A 88 1.22 -14.06 -11.83
C LEU A 88 0.62 -14.36 -13.21
N SER A 89 -0.34 -15.29 -13.28
CA SER A 89 -1.06 -15.59 -14.52
C SER A 89 -1.86 -14.38 -15.03
N PHE A 90 -2.59 -13.70 -14.14
CA PHE A 90 -3.31 -12.46 -14.48
C PHE A 90 -2.36 -11.32 -14.83
N TYR A 91 -1.28 -11.17 -14.06
CA TYR A 91 -0.27 -10.14 -14.28
C TYR A 91 0.39 -10.29 -15.66
N LEU A 92 0.72 -11.52 -16.08
CA LEU A 92 1.27 -11.83 -17.41
C LEU A 92 0.28 -11.55 -18.54
N GLU A 93 -1.01 -11.82 -18.34
CA GLU A 93 -2.03 -11.46 -19.33
C GLU A 93 -2.15 -9.93 -19.46
N ALA A 94 -2.16 -9.22 -18.33
CA ALA A 94 -2.31 -7.78 -18.26
C ALA A 94 -1.12 -7.05 -18.89
N ILE A 95 0.12 -7.41 -18.53
CA ILE A 95 1.33 -6.73 -19.02
C ILE A 95 1.47 -6.82 -20.55
N ARG A 96 0.98 -7.90 -21.16
CA ARG A 96 0.96 -8.11 -22.62
C ARG A 96 -0.09 -7.26 -23.34
N LYS A 97 -1.09 -6.78 -22.62
CA LYS A 97 -2.18 -5.93 -23.14
C LYS A 97 -1.92 -4.44 -22.91
N ILE A 98 -1.00 -4.08 -22.02
CA ILE A 98 -0.60 -2.69 -21.79
C ILE A 98 -0.03 -2.11 -23.08
N HIS A 99 -0.50 -0.93 -23.47
CA HIS A 99 0.01 -0.26 -24.64
C HIS A 99 1.41 0.32 -24.36
N PRO A 100 2.36 0.26 -25.31
CA PRO A 100 3.71 0.78 -25.09
C PRO A 100 3.78 2.24 -24.60
N GLU A 101 2.80 3.09 -24.92
CA GLU A 101 2.74 4.50 -24.49
C GLU A 101 2.35 4.70 -23.02
N ASP A 102 1.79 3.65 -22.40
CA ASP A 102 1.46 3.60 -20.98
C ASP A 102 2.65 3.16 -20.12
N ILE A 103 3.76 2.74 -20.75
CA ILE A 103 5.03 2.42 -20.08
C ILE A 103 5.95 3.63 -20.25
N TYR A 104 6.63 4.04 -19.19
CA TYR A 104 7.56 5.17 -19.24
C TYR A 104 8.79 4.95 -18.36
N VAL A 105 9.89 5.63 -18.71
CA VAL A 105 11.04 5.76 -17.81
C VAL A 105 10.75 6.80 -16.74
N VAL A 106 11.05 6.47 -15.48
CA VAL A 106 10.69 7.35 -14.35
C VAL A 106 11.36 8.73 -14.47
N GLU A 107 12.59 8.75 -14.96
CA GLU A 107 13.32 9.95 -15.35
C GLU A 107 13.90 9.78 -16.78
N GLU A 108 13.63 10.74 -17.66
CA GLU A 108 14.04 10.68 -19.08
C GLU A 108 15.57 10.64 -19.28
N SER A 109 16.34 11.18 -18.33
CA SER A 109 17.80 11.23 -18.38
C SER A 109 18.47 9.91 -17.97
N THR A 110 17.73 9.01 -17.32
CA THR A 110 18.26 7.79 -16.71
C THR A 110 18.95 6.85 -17.72
N PRO A 111 18.39 6.56 -18.92
CA PRO A 111 19.07 5.72 -19.90
C PRO A 111 20.45 6.26 -20.31
N ALA A 112 20.54 7.57 -20.57
CA ALA A 112 21.80 8.22 -20.94
C ALA A 112 22.82 8.19 -19.79
N LEU A 113 22.35 8.31 -18.54
CA LEU A 113 23.21 8.17 -17.37
C LEU A 113 23.77 6.75 -17.23
N ILE A 114 22.95 5.71 -17.45
CA ILE A 114 23.40 4.30 -17.41
C ILE A 114 24.47 4.07 -18.48
N ASP A 115 24.24 4.54 -19.72
CA ASP A 115 25.23 4.45 -20.81
C ASP A 115 26.54 5.16 -20.45
N LYS A 116 26.46 6.39 -19.90
CA LYS A 116 27.63 7.12 -19.41
C LYS A 116 28.40 6.31 -18.35
N LEU A 117 27.71 5.70 -17.39
CA LEU A 117 28.35 4.88 -16.35
C LEU A 117 29.06 3.66 -16.97
N GLN A 118 28.44 3.01 -17.94
CA GLN A 118 29.03 1.89 -18.68
C GLN A 118 30.29 2.31 -19.45
N GLN A 119 30.26 3.47 -20.13
CA GLN A 119 31.43 4.05 -20.82
C GLN A 119 32.57 4.38 -19.85
N MET A 120 32.27 4.69 -18.58
CA MET A 120 33.25 4.89 -17.51
C MET A 120 33.80 3.57 -16.91
N GLY A 121 33.46 2.43 -17.50
CA GLY A 121 33.87 1.10 -17.04
C GLY A 121 33.16 0.66 -15.75
N VAL A 122 32.04 1.27 -15.37
CA VAL A 122 31.21 0.77 -14.29
C VAL A 122 30.45 -0.45 -14.79
N HIS A 123 30.50 -1.54 -14.03
CA HIS A 123 29.66 -2.70 -14.29
C HIS A 123 28.21 -2.41 -13.91
N THR A 124 27.25 -2.67 -14.78
CA THR A 124 25.84 -2.38 -14.51
C THR A 124 25.01 -3.65 -14.58
N LEU A 125 24.18 -3.89 -13.58
CA LEU A 125 23.23 -5.00 -13.54
C LEU A 125 21.84 -4.52 -13.14
N ALA A 126 20.81 -5.18 -13.66
CA ALA A 126 19.47 -5.06 -13.09
C ALA A 126 19.28 -6.08 -11.96
N LEU A 127 18.59 -5.70 -10.89
CA LEU A 127 18.25 -6.56 -9.76
C LEU A 127 16.79 -6.33 -9.35
N THR A 128 15.89 -7.17 -9.88
CA THR A 128 14.44 -7.00 -9.76
C THR A 128 13.79 -8.16 -9.02
N SER A 129 12.63 -7.90 -8.41
CA SER A 129 11.77 -8.94 -7.82
C SER A 129 11.02 -9.76 -8.86
N ARG A 130 11.01 -9.37 -10.14
CA ARG A 130 10.41 -10.14 -11.23
C ARG A 130 11.02 -11.55 -11.34
N GLY A 131 10.24 -12.51 -11.80
CA GLY A 131 10.67 -13.88 -12.08
C GLY A 131 10.94 -14.14 -13.56
N SER A 132 11.51 -15.30 -13.88
CA SER A 132 11.85 -15.71 -15.25
C SER A 132 10.66 -15.71 -16.22
N LEU A 133 9.43 -15.88 -15.71
CA LEU A 133 8.21 -15.81 -16.51
C LEU A 133 7.97 -14.42 -17.16
N LEU A 134 8.55 -13.35 -16.60
CA LEU A 134 8.49 -11.99 -17.13
C LEU A 134 9.73 -11.59 -17.93
N LEU A 135 10.64 -12.53 -18.23
CA LEU A 135 11.92 -12.20 -18.85
C LEU A 135 11.74 -11.51 -20.21
N GLN A 136 10.88 -12.04 -21.08
CA GLN A 136 10.70 -11.51 -22.43
C GLN A 136 10.10 -10.11 -22.41
N GLU A 137 9.08 -9.91 -21.58
CA GLU A 137 8.43 -8.62 -21.36
C GLU A 137 9.41 -7.61 -20.75
N THR A 138 10.25 -8.05 -19.80
CA THR A 138 11.29 -7.21 -19.20
C THR A 138 12.35 -6.77 -20.23
N ILE A 139 12.83 -7.69 -21.07
CA ILE A 139 13.77 -7.35 -22.15
C ILE A 139 13.13 -6.37 -23.14
N ALA A 140 11.89 -6.60 -23.54
CA ALA A 140 11.17 -5.72 -24.45
C ALA A 140 11.01 -4.30 -23.87
N GLN A 141 10.63 -4.19 -22.60
CA GLN A 141 10.50 -2.91 -21.91
C GLN A 141 11.83 -2.15 -21.81
N LEU A 142 12.92 -2.83 -21.46
CA LEU A 142 14.24 -2.19 -21.42
C LEU A 142 14.68 -1.73 -22.80
N ALA A 143 14.43 -2.53 -23.84
CA ALA A 143 14.76 -2.21 -25.22
C ALA A 143 13.99 -0.98 -25.74
N MET A 144 12.72 -0.79 -25.35
CA MET A 144 11.92 0.40 -25.71
C MET A 144 12.63 1.71 -25.30
N PHE A 145 13.36 1.70 -24.18
CA PHE A 145 14.06 2.86 -23.65
C PHE A 145 15.57 2.82 -23.88
N LYS A 146 16.05 1.90 -24.74
CA LYS A 146 17.48 1.72 -25.04
C LYS A 146 18.35 1.44 -23.81
N ILE A 147 17.78 0.83 -22.77
CA ILE A 147 18.51 0.40 -21.58
C ILE A 147 19.04 -1.02 -21.85
N ASN A 148 20.34 -1.24 -21.64
CA ASN A 148 20.96 -2.53 -21.89
C ASN A 148 21.97 -2.88 -20.79
N PHE A 149 21.68 -3.93 -20.00
CA PHE A 149 22.57 -4.46 -18.97
C PHE A 149 23.48 -5.60 -19.45
N ASN A 150 23.32 -6.05 -20.70
CA ASN A 150 24.15 -7.06 -21.34
C ASN A 150 25.48 -6.47 -21.84
N GLN A 151 26.10 -5.64 -21.04
CA GLN A 151 27.35 -4.95 -21.35
C GLN A 151 28.38 -5.16 -20.24
N GLY A 152 29.65 -5.00 -20.58
CA GLY A 152 30.75 -5.16 -19.64
C GLY A 152 31.00 -6.62 -19.25
N TYR A 153 31.61 -6.80 -18.08
CA TYR A 153 32.05 -8.10 -17.60
C TYR A 153 30.88 -9.01 -17.19
N TYR A 154 30.05 -8.55 -16.24
CA TYR A 154 28.97 -9.35 -15.69
C TYR A 154 27.84 -9.64 -16.70
N GLY A 155 27.64 -8.77 -17.71
CA GLY A 155 26.66 -9.03 -18.77
C GLY A 155 27.02 -10.26 -19.62
N LYS A 156 28.30 -10.63 -19.71
CA LYS A 156 28.81 -11.75 -20.51
C LYS A 156 28.85 -13.09 -19.78
N LEU A 157 28.46 -13.11 -18.52
CA LEU A 157 28.39 -14.34 -17.75
C LEU A 157 27.27 -15.25 -18.29
N GLU A 158 27.47 -16.54 -18.13
CA GLU A 158 26.50 -17.54 -18.57
C GLU A 158 25.20 -17.44 -17.79
N ASP A 159 24.10 -17.76 -18.49
CA ASP A 159 22.79 -17.83 -17.88
C ASP A 159 22.77 -18.87 -16.76
N LYS A 160 22.17 -18.53 -15.63
CA LYS A 160 22.17 -19.37 -14.43
C LYS A 160 20.84 -19.33 -13.69
N VAL A 161 20.27 -20.50 -13.45
CA VAL A 161 19.14 -20.64 -12.53
C VAL A 161 19.61 -20.40 -11.09
N LEU A 162 18.87 -19.57 -10.36
CA LEU A 162 19.19 -19.21 -8.99
C LEU A 162 18.53 -20.22 -8.03
N PRO A 163 19.29 -20.89 -7.15
CA PRO A 163 18.77 -21.95 -6.27
C PRO A 163 17.71 -21.48 -5.27
N GLN A 164 17.60 -20.16 -5.04
CA GLN A 164 16.60 -19.59 -4.14
C GLN A 164 15.16 -19.71 -4.66
N SER A 165 14.96 -19.88 -5.98
CA SER A 165 13.62 -19.99 -6.56
C SER A 165 13.66 -20.74 -7.89
N ALA A 166 12.64 -21.56 -8.17
CA ALA A 166 12.46 -22.22 -9.46
C ALA A 166 12.36 -21.22 -10.65
N GLU A 167 11.97 -19.97 -10.36
CA GLU A 167 11.87 -18.88 -11.35
C GLU A 167 13.02 -17.86 -11.23
N GLY A 168 13.94 -18.07 -10.29
CA GLY A 168 15.10 -17.22 -10.12
C GLY A 168 16.07 -17.43 -11.28
N LEU A 169 16.49 -16.36 -11.94
CA LEU A 169 17.35 -16.45 -13.12
C LEU A 169 18.32 -15.28 -13.16
N PHE A 170 19.58 -15.57 -13.47
CA PHE A 170 20.53 -14.59 -13.94
C PHE A 170 20.76 -14.79 -15.44
N THR A 171 20.57 -13.74 -16.22
CA THR A 171 20.80 -13.77 -17.68
C THR A 171 21.07 -12.38 -18.21
N LYS A 172 22.06 -12.22 -19.09
CA LYS A 172 22.32 -10.96 -19.83
C LYS A 172 22.39 -9.71 -18.94
N GLY A 173 23.00 -9.85 -17.76
CA GLY A 173 23.11 -8.77 -16.77
C GLY A 173 21.83 -8.46 -15.98
N LEU A 174 20.80 -9.31 -16.05
CA LEU A 174 19.56 -9.23 -15.29
C LEU A 174 19.54 -10.30 -14.20
N VAL A 175 19.38 -9.89 -12.94
CA VAL A 175 19.11 -10.79 -11.81
C VAL A 175 17.62 -10.72 -11.50
N LEU A 176 16.89 -11.76 -11.90
CA LEU A 176 15.46 -11.97 -11.66
C LEU A 176 15.30 -12.76 -10.35
N ALA A 177 14.90 -12.09 -9.27
CA ALA A 177 14.84 -12.71 -7.95
C ALA A 177 13.54 -13.49 -7.68
N SER A 178 12.47 -13.35 -8.49
CA SER A 178 11.15 -13.95 -8.23
C SER A 178 10.66 -13.77 -6.76
N GLY A 179 10.77 -12.54 -6.27
CA GLY A 179 10.39 -12.16 -4.90
C GLY A 179 11.30 -12.69 -3.78
N GLN A 180 12.40 -13.38 -4.10
CA GLN A 180 13.36 -13.86 -3.11
C GLN A 180 14.27 -12.74 -2.57
N HIS A 181 15.13 -13.08 -1.62
CA HIS A 181 16.08 -12.16 -1.01
C HIS A 181 17.11 -11.65 -2.05
N LYS A 182 16.91 -10.42 -2.57
CA LYS A 182 17.73 -9.79 -3.62
C LYS A 182 19.24 -9.89 -3.37
N GLY A 183 19.70 -9.73 -2.13
CA GLY A 183 21.11 -9.84 -1.77
C GLY A 183 21.70 -11.24 -1.96
N GLU A 184 20.95 -12.30 -1.65
CA GLU A 184 21.41 -13.68 -1.83
C GLU A 184 21.40 -14.07 -3.31
N CYS A 185 20.35 -13.65 -4.03
CA CYS A 185 20.23 -13.82 -5.47
C CYS A 185 21.40 -13.14 -6.20
N LEU A 186 21.72 -11.90 -5.84
CA LEU A 186 22.87 -11.16 -6.37
C LEU A 186 24.16 -11.94 -6.13
N LEU A 187 24.47 -12.28 -4.87
CA LEU A 187 25.70 -12.99 -4.53
C LEU A 187 25.80 -14.33 -5.27
N THR A 188 24.69 -15.05 -5.43
CA THR A 188 24.66 -16.34 -6.14
C THR A 188 24.83 -16.20 -7.65
N ALA A 189 24.25 -15.15 -8.24
CA ALA A 189 24.39 -14.82 -9.65
C ALA A 189 25.86 -14.57 -10.01
N ILE A 190 26.59 -13.89 -9.12
CA ILE A 190 28.00 -13.53 -9.34
C ILE A 190 29.00 -14.37 -8.52
N ALA A 191 28.55 -15.47 -7.91
CA ALA A 191 29.37 -16.30 -7.01
C ALA A 191 30.54 -16.99 -7.72
N ALA A 192 30.44 -17.20 -9.03
CA ALA A 192 31.53 -17.75 -9.83
C ALA A 192 32.73 -16.79 -9.92
N GLU A 193 32.52 -15.52 -9.56
CA GLU A 193 33.55 -14.51 -9.63
C GLU A 193 34.49 -14.58 -8.44
N LYS A 194 35.80 -14.56 -8.75
CA LYS A 194 36.87 -14.61 -7.74
C LYS A 194 36.83 -13.42 -6.80
N LYS A 195 36.26 -12.29 -7.22
CA LYS A 195 36.15 -11.08 -6.41
C LYS A 195 34.92 -10.25 -6.79
N LEU A 196 34.21 -9.76 -5.79
CA LEU A 196 33.20 -8.71 -5.93
C LEU A 196 33.87 -7.35 -6.28
N PRO A 197 33.13 -6.40 -6.87
CA PRO A 197 33.62 -5.04 -7.07
C PRO A 197 33.96 -4.37 -5.72
N ASP A 198 34.90 -3.42 -5.72
CA ASP A 198 35.31 -2.73 -4.49
C ASP A 198 34.22 -1.76 -3.97
N LEU A 199 33.34 -1.29 -4.88
CA LEU A 199 32.17 -0.47 -4.57
C LEU A 199 30.94 -0.95 -5.34
N ILE A 200 29.84 -1.14 -4.61
CA ILE A 200 28.50 -1.36 -5.14
C ILE A 200 27.63 -0.15 -4.79
N VAL A 201 26.97 0.44 -5.79
CA VAL A 201 25.92 1.44 -5.60
C VAL A 201 24.62 0.87 -6.15
N MET A 202 23.56 0.85 -5.34
CA MET A 202 22.27 0.27 -5.71
C MET A 202 21.15 1.31 -5.66
N TRP A 203 20.27 1.31 -6.65
CA TRP A 203 19.03 2.10 -6.67
C TRP A 203 17.84 1.16 -6.53
N ASP A 204 16.92 1.50 -5.62
CA ASP A 204 15.67 0.77 -5.40
C ASP A 204 14.66 1.72 -4.74
N ASP A 205 13.38 1.62 -5.10
CA ASP A 205 12.31 2.44 -4.52
C ASP A 205 11.99 2.00 -3.07
N LYS A 206 12.19 0.71 -2.77
CA LYS A 206 11.90 0.10 -1.48
C LYS A 206 13.15 0.01 -0.60
N LEU A 207 13.10 0.71 0.54
CA LEU A 207 14.16 0.67 1.55
C LEU A 207 14.53 -0.77 1.99
N SER A 208 13.53 -1.63 2.18
CA SER A 208 13.73 -3.00 2.64
C SER A 208 14.55 -3.85 1.65
N ASN A 209 14.50 -3.57 0.34
CA ASN A 209 15.34 -4.24 -0.64
C ASN A 209 16.82 -3.83 -0.51
N LEU A 210 17.08 -2.54 -0.29
CA LEU A 210 18.44 -2.04 -0.05
C LEU A 210 19.04 -2.61 1.23
N GLU A 211 18.23 -2.76 2.29
CA GLU A 211 18.66 -3.36 3.54
C GLU A 211 19.00 -4.84 3.37
N LYS A 212 18.18 -5.61 2.65
CA LYS A 212 18.49 -7.01 2.31
C LYS A 212 19.82 -7.13 1.57
N VAL A 213 20.08 -6.27 0.58
CA VAL A 213 21.36 -6.30 -0.15
C VAL A 213 22.53 -5.87 0.74
N ARG A 214 22.36 -4.81 1.54
CA ARG A 214 23.34 -4.38 2.56
C ARG A 214 23.74 -5.56 3.45
N ASP A 215 22.76 -6.26 4.01
CA ASP A 215 22.99 -7.31 5.00
C ASP A 215 23.72 -8.51 4.38
N SER A 216 23.40 -8.88 3.13
CA SER A 216 24.15 -9.90 2.39
C SER A 216 25.60 -9.49 2.13
N ILE A 217 25.86 -8.22 1.77
CA ILE A 217 27.24 -7.72 1.56
C ILE A 217 28.02 -7.64 2.88
N GLU A 218 27.40 -7.22 3.97
CA GLU A 218 28.04 -7.21 5.29
C GLU A 218 28.40 -8.63 5.74
N ARG A 219 27.51 -9.60 5.53
CA ARG A 219 27.79 -11.01 5.82
C ARG A 219 28.95 -11.55 4.97
N TYR A 220 28.97 -11.24 3.67
CA TYR A 220 30.08 -11.60 2.78
C TYR A 220 31.42 -11.04 3.29
N ASN A 221 31.44 -9.75 3.67
CA ASN A 221 32.64 -9.11 4.21
C ASN A 221 33.11 -9.77 5.51
N GLN A 222 32.18 -10.07 6.43
CA GLN A 222 32.49 -10.73 7.71
C GLN A 222 33.05 -12.15 7.52
N GLN A 223 32.59 -12.88 6.51
CA GLN A 223 33.09 -14.21 6.19
C GLN A 223 34.48 -14.16 5.54
N LYS A 224 34.75 -13.18 4.68
CA LYS A 224 36.01 -13.09 3.92
C LYS A 224 37.18 -12.47 4.69
N MET A 225 36.92 -11.53 5.59
CA MET A 225 37.98 -10.87 6.37
C MET A 225 38.86 -11.82 7.18
N PRO A 226 38.33 -12.88 7.84
CA PRO A 226 39.17 -13.87 8.54
C PRO A 226 39.95 -14.80 7.60
N GLU A 227 39.41 -15.09 6.42
CA GLU A 227 40.02 -16.03 5.44
C GLU A 227 41.24 -15.42 4.73
N ASP A 228 41.23 -14.11 4.49
CA ASP A 228 42.28 -13.40 3.76
C ASP A 228 42.57 -12.03 4.40
N LYS A 229 43.75 -11.89 5.01
CA LYS A 229 44.19 -10.65 5.65
C LYS A 229 44.41 -9.50 4.66
N THR A 230 44.52 -9.79 3.37
CA THR A 230 44.66 -8.79 2.30
C THR A 230 43.30 -8.38 1.71
N PHE A 231 42.22 -9.02 2.15
CA PHE A 231 40.88 -8.72 1.70
C PHE A 231 40.47 -7.30 2.08
N VAL A 232 40.04 -6.54 1.08
CA VAL A 232 39.45 -5.21 1.25
C VAL A 232 37.93 -5.37 1.22
N PRO A 233 37.22 -4.99 2.31
CA PRO A 233 35.77 -5.10 2.35
C PRO A 233 35.09 -4.32 1.23
N VAL A 234 34.08 -4.95 0.63
CA VAL A 234 33.22 -4.34 -0.38
C VAL A 234 32.43 -3.21 0.27
N LYS A 235 32.48 -2.03 -0.34
CA LYS A 235 31.66 -0.89 0.08
C LYS A 235 30.30 -0.96 -0.60
N PHE A 236 29.23 -0.74 0.17
CA PHE A 236 27.87 -0.68 -0.35
C PHE A 236 27.25 0.69 -0.11
N ILE A 237 26.64 1.25 -1.15
CA ILE A 237 25.84 2.48 -1.06
C ILE A 237 24.45 2.18 -1.62
N GLY A 238 23.44 2.14 -0.77
CA GLY A 238 22.05 2.08 -1.18
C GLY A 238 21.49 3.48 -1.45
N ILE A 239 20.73 3.63 -2.52
CA ILE A 239 20.01 4.83 -2.94
C ILE A 239 18.54 4.48 -2.95
N ARG A 240 17.85 4.85 -1.86
CA ARG A 240 16.40 4.76 -1.75
C ARG A 240 15.81 5.84 -2.64
N TYR A 241 15.19 5.42 -3.73
CA TYR A 241 14.68 6.32 -4.76
C TYR A 241 13.21 6.64 -4.51
N SER A 242 12.92 7.85 -4.03
CA SER A 242 11.61 8.23 -3.49
C SER A 242 10.68 8.92 -4.50
N ARG A 243 11.05 8.95 -5.78
CA ARG A 243 10.39 9.79 -6.81
C ARG A 243 8.89 9.51 -6.92
N LEU A 244 8.50 8.23 -6.86
CA LEU A 244 7.13 7.78 -7.09
C LEU A 244 6.35 7.50 -5.80
N ASP A 245 6.88 7.84 -4.63
CA ASP A 245 6.21 7.61 -3.33
C ASP A 245 4.80 8.16 -3.28
N HIS A 246 4.60 9.36 -3.84
CA HIS A 246 3.29 10.01 -3.85
C HIS A 246 2.28 9.23 -4.69
N VAL A 247 2.71 8.60 -5.80
CA VAL A 247 1.86 7.75 -6.64
C VAL A 247 1.52 6.47 -5.88
N VAL A 248 2.53 5.81 -5.31
CA VAL A 248 2.37 4.57 -4.54
C VAL A 248 1.43 4.76 -3.34
N ASN A 249 1.51 5.89 -2.65
CA ASN A 249 0.68 6.19 -1.47
C ASN A 249 -0.75 6.63 -1.80
N GLN A 250 -1.08 6.90 -3.07
CA GLN A 250 -2.40 7.36 -3.52
C GLN A 250 -3.25 6.27 -4.17
N VAL A 251 -2.78 5.03 -4.13
CA VAL A 251 -3.50 3.89 -4.74
C VAL A 251 -4.86 3.69 -4.09
N ASN A 252 -5.91 3.67 -4.91
CA ASN A 252 -7.29 3.43 -4.47
C ASN A 252 -7.66 1.95 -4.68
N PRO A 253 -7.98 1.18 -3.62
CA PRO A 253 -8.38 -0.22 -3.75
C PRO A 253 -9.56 -0.49 -4.70
N ASN A 254 -10.54 0.42 -4.76
CA ASN A 254 -11.69 0.28 -5.68
C ASN A 254 -11.24 0.37 -7.15
N VAL A 255 -10.23 1.20 -7.44
CA VAL A 255 -9.64 1.30 -8.79
C VAL A 255 -8.98 -0.02 -9.17
N LEU A 256 -8.21 -0.62 -8.26
CA LEU A 256 -7.57 -1.92 -8.48
C LEU A 256 -8.59 -3.04 -8.72
N GLU A 257 -9.66 -3.06 -7.92
CA GLU A 257 -10.75 -4.03 -8.05
C GLU A 257 -11.42 -3.91 -9.43
N LEU A 258 -11.72 -2.68 -9.88
CA LEU A 258 -12.30 -2.44 -11.19
C LEU A 258 -11.34 -2.83 -12.32
N GLN A 259 -10.06 -2.46 -12.23
CA GLN A 259 -9.05 -2.87 -13.22
C GLN A 259 -8.94 -4.40 -13.33
N ARG A 260 -8.95 -5.10 -12.19
CA ARG A 260 -8.98 -6.56 -12.13
C ARG A 260 -10.25 -7.13 -12.76
N LYS A 261 -11.43 -6.60 -12.40
CA LYS A 261 -12.74 -7.03 -12.91
C LYS A 261 -12.85 -6.87 -14.43
N TYR A 262 -12.25 -5.81 -14.98
CA TYR A 262 -12.32 -5.48 -16.40
C TYR A 262 -11.05 -5.79 -17.17
N LEU A 263 -10.22 -6.76 -16.75
CA LEU A 263 -8.91 -7.07 -17.37
C LEU A 263 -8.92 -7.31 -18.90
N GLN A 264 -10.08 -7.62 -19.49
CA GLN A 264 -10.26 -7.71 -20.94
C GLN A 264 -10.20 -6.34 -21.65
N ARG A 265 -10.27 -5.24 -20.90
CA ARG A 265 -10.15 -3.85 -21.36
C ARG A 265 -9.30 -3.10 -20.34
N ILE A 266 -8.08 -2.73 -20.71
CA ILE A 266 -7.19 -1.97 -19.83
C ILE A 266 -7.89 -0.66 -19.45
N LEU A 267 -8.12 -0.46 -18.15
CA LEU A 267 -8.71 0.76 -17.60
C LEU A 267 -7.61 1.62 -16.99
N SER A 268 -7.54 2.89 -17.41
CA SER A 268 -6.76 3.88 -16.68
C SER A 268 -7.35 4.10 -15.29
N ASP A 269 -6.55 4.66 -14.38
CA ASP A 269 -6.98 4.95 -13.02
C ASP A 269 -8.14 5.97 -13.00
N GLU A 270 -8.12 6.95 -13.91
CA GLU A 270 -9.21 7.93 -14.07
C GLU A 270 -10.50 7.26 -14.57
N HIS A 271 -10.42 6.39 -15.57
CA HIS A 271 -11.59 5.67 -16.09
C HIS A 271 -12.19 4.75 -15.03
N ALA A 272 -11.35 4.01 -14.30
CA ALA A 272 -11.80 3.19 -13.18
C ALA A 272 -12.46 4.05 -12.08
N ALA A 273 -11.87 5.18 -11.71
CA ALA A 273 -12.46 6.10 -10.73
C ALA A 273 -13.80 6.70 -11.21
N MET A 274 -13.97 6.96 -12.51
CA MET A 274 -15.24 7.39 -13.09
C MET A 274 -16.32 6.31 -12.99
N ILE A 275 -15.95 5.03 -13.21
CA ILE A 275 -16.84 3.89 -13.04
C ILE A 275 -17.24 3.74 -11.56
N ASP A 276 -16.28 3.74 -10.63
CA ASP A 276 -16.55 3.67 -9.19
C ASP A 276 -17.52 4.78 -8.76
N LYS A 277 -17.25 6.03 -9.16
CA LYS A 277 -18.13 7.16 -8.88
C LYS A 277 -19.53 6.99 -9.46
N ALA A 278 -19.66 6.40 -10.64
CA ALA A 278 -20.95 6.13 -11.27
C ALA A 278 -21.71 4.99 -10.55
N GLU A 279 -21.02 3.93 -10.14
CA GLU A 279 -21.57 2.82 -9.35
C GLU A 279 -22.02 3.29 -7.97
N GLN A 280 -21.19 4.06 -7.26
CA GLN A 280 -21.57 4.72 -6.02
C GLN A 280 -22.75 5.66 -6.20
N LYS A 281 -22.84 6.41 -7.31
CA LYS A 281 -24.00 7.28 -7.58
C LYS A 281 -25.27 6.47 -7.79
N LYS A 282 -25.20 5.31 -8.45
CA LYS A 282 -26.32 4.36 -8.59
C LYS A 282 -26.73 3.78 -7.24
N GLN A 283 -25.78 3.39 -6.39
CA GLN A 283 -26.07 2.89 -5.04
C GLN A 283 -26.63 3.99 -4.13
N ARG A 284 -26.09 5.22 -4.21
CA ARG A 284 -26.63 6.43 -3.56
C ARG A 284 -28.05 6.78 -4.06
N GLN A 285 -28.61 6.07 -5.04
CA GLN A 285 -29.98 6.36 -5.46
C GLN A 285 -31.02 6.11 -4.36
N HIS A 286 -30.72 5.43 -3.25
CA HIS A 286 -31.77 5.07 -2.28
C HIS A 286 -31.46 5.19 -0.78
N HIS A 287 -30.43 5.92 -0.34
CA HIS A 287 -30.24 6.17 1.10
C HIS A 287 -30.87 7.49 1.54
N MET A 288 -31.54 7.48 2.68
CA MET A 288 -32.00 8.65 3.41
C MET A 288 -30.89 9.21 4.29
N THR A 289 -30.89 10.53 4.46
CA THR A 289 -30.01 11.19 5.43
C THR A 289 -30.82 11.40 6.71
N ILE A 290 -30.46 10.66 7.75
CA ILE A 290 -31.00 10.82 9.09
C ILE A 290 -29.94 11.55 9.92
N ASP A 291 -30.34 12.66 10.53
CA ASP A 291 -29.55 13.42 11.49
C ASP A 291 -30.14 13.16 12.88
N CYS A 292 -29.41 12.47 13.76
CA CYS A 292 -29.84 12.22 15.13
C CYS A 292 -29.35 13.35 16.07
N GLN A 293 -30.25 13.89 16.91
CA GLN A 293 -29.86 14.86 17.95
C GLN A 293 -30.21 14.28 19.33
N LEU A 294 -29.26 13.56 19.92
CA LEU A 294 -29.46 12.80 21.16
C LEU A 294 -29.78 13.64 22.41
N VAL A 295 -29.54 14.96 22.37
CA VAL A 295 -29.71 15.84 23.53
C VAL A 295 -31.18 16.04 23.93
N VAL A 296 -32.13 15.75 23.03
CA VAL A 296 -33.55 16.08 23.23
C VAL A 296 -34.51 14.90 22.99
N ASP A 297 -34.02 13.66 22.91
CA ASP A 297 -34.83 12.47 22.56
C ASP A 297 -35.58 12.65 21.22
N MET A 298 -34.96 13.37 20.27
CA MET A 298 -35.55 13.62 18.95
C MET A 298 -34.60 13.21 17.83
N VAL A 299 -35.18 12.56 16.82
CA VAL A 299 -34.51 12.19 15.57
C VAL A 299 -35.05 13.06 14.45
N THR A 300 -34.17 13.67 13.66
CA THR A 300 -34.55 14.43 12.47
C THR A 300 -34.24 13.61 11.22
N VAL A 301 -35.27 13.23 10.48
CA VAL A 301 -35.10 12.54 9.19
C VAL A 301 -35.23 13.55 8.06
N SER A 302 -34.20 13.68 7.24
CA SER A 302 -34.20 14.52 6.04
C SER A 302 -34.32 13.66 4.78
N CYS A 303 -35.41 13.86 4.04
CA CYS A 303 -35.65 13.21 2.78
C CYS A 303 -35.50 14.21 1.62
N HIS A 304 -34.68 13.86 0.63
CA HIS A 304 -34.38 14.70 -0.54
C HIS A 304 -34.92 14.15 -1.87
N LYS A 305 -35.62 13.01 -1.83
CA LYS A 305 -36.16 12.31 -3.01
C LYS A 305 -37.57 11.85 -2.74
N TYR A 306 -38.49 12.11 -3.67
CA TYR A 306 -39.89 11.72 -3.53
C TYR A 306 -40.08 10.22 -3.28
N VAL A 307 -39.31 9.35 -3.95
CA VAL A 307 -39.34 7.89 -3.71
C VAL A 307 -38.98 7.51 -2.26
N MET A 308 -38.07 8.25 -1.61
CA MET A 308 -37.75 8.02 -0.20
C MET A 308 -38.87 8.51 0.73
N TYR A 309 -39.53 9.59 0.35
CA TYR A 309 -40.71 10.09 1.06
C TYR A 309 -41.87 9.10 0.97
N GLU A 310 -42.17 8.54 -0.21
CA GLU A 310 -43.19 7.50 -0.36
C GLU A 310 -42.88 6.25 0.48
N LYS A 311 -41.60 5.84 0.53
CA LYS A 311 -41.17 4.74 1.40
C LYS A 311 -41.38 5.07 2.89
N LEU A 312 -40.98 6.26 3.35
CA LEU A 312 -41.24 6.68 4.73
C LEU A 312 -42.74 6.72 5.04
N LEU A 313 -43.56 7.22 4.10
CA LEU A 313 -45.00 7.30 4.26
C LEU A 313 -45.63 5.90 4.35
N SER A 314 -45.11 4.94 3.59
CA SER A 314 -45.55 3.54 3.67
C SER A 314 -45.16 2.85 4.99
N LEU A 315 -44.01 3.24 5.58
CA LEU A 315 -43.53 2.71 6.86
C LEU A 315 -44.22 3.37 8.05
N TYR A 316 -44.65 4.63 7.89
CA TYR A 316 -45.27 5.41 8.94
C TYR A 316 -46.42 6.25 8.35
N PRO A 317 -47.66 5.72 8.30
CA PRO A 317 -48.79 6.40 7.66
C PRO A 317 -49.09 7.81 8.19
N ASP A 318 -48.80 8.05 9.48
CA ASP A 318 -48.99 9.34 10.15
C ASP A 318 -47.80 10.30 9.97
N LEU A 319 -46.97 10.10 8.94
CA LEU A 319 -45.74 10.88 8.68
C LEU A 319 -45.95 12.39 8.67
N HIS A 320 -47.13 12.84 8.24
CA HIS A 320 -47.48 14.26 8.18
C HIS A 320 -47.63 14.90 9.56
N ALA A 321 -47.98 14.14 10.60
CA ALA A 321 -48.03 14.65 11.97
C ALA A 321 -46.62 14.97 12.51
N CYS A 322 -45.59 14.31 11.97
CA CYS A 322 -44.19 14.51 12.31
C CYS A 322 -43.47 15.54 11.42
N GLN A 323 -44.16 16.13 10.44
CA GLN A 323 -43.54 17.01 9.46
C GLN A 323 -43.17 18.37 10.06
N THR A 324 -41.88 18.72 9.99
CA THR A 324 -41.41 20.09 10.28
C THR A 324 -41.42 20.90 8.99
N VAL A 325 -41.72 22.20 9.08
CA VAL A 325 -41.92 23.10 7.91
C VAL A 325 -40.79 22.90 6.90
N GLY A 326 -41.16 22.46 5.69
CA GLY A 326 -40.22 22.11 4.63
C GLY A 326 -39.45 23.34 4.17
N ASN A 327 -38.22 23.51 4.65
CA ASN A 327 -37.34 24.55 4.16
C ASN A 327 -36.87 24.20 2.75
N VAL A 328 -37.17 25.08 1.80
CA VAL A 328 -36.57 25.04 0.46
C VAL A 328 -35.07 25.33 0.62
N LYS A 329 -34.25 24.27 0.64
CA LYS A 329 -32.79 24.42 0.67
C LYS A 329 -32.30 24.74 -0.73
N GLU A 330 -31.47 25.76 -0.86
CA GLU A 330 -30.81 26.10 -2.11
C GLU A 330 -29.55 25.24 -2.27
N PHE A 331 -29.48 24.45 -3.34
CA PHE A 331 -28.33 23.61 -3.64
C PHE A 331 -27.86 23.92 -5.06
N ASN A 332 -26.66 24.50 -5.19
CA ASN A 332 -26.11 25.01 -6.45
C ASN A 332 -27.05 26.01 -7.15
N GLY A 333 -27.63 26.96 -6.42
CA GLY A 333 -28.56 27.95 -6.97
C GLY A 333 -29.93 27.41 -7.37
N LYS A 334 -30.24 26.14 -7.06
CA LYS A 334 -31.54 25.52 -7.30
C LYS A 334 -32.25 25.24 -5.99
N LYS A 335 -33.45 25.80 -5.85
CA LYS A 335 -34.40 25.49 -4.79
C LYS A 335 -34.78 24.00 -4.85
N LYS A 336 -34.44 23.23 -3.83
CA LYS A 336 -34.84 21.82 -3.69
C LYS A 336 -35.76 21.66 -2.48
N LEU A 337 -36.88 20.98 -2.68
CA LEU A 337 -37.76 20.58 -1.61
C LEU A 337 -37.06 19.50 -0.78
N ALA A 338 -36.90 19.74 0.52
CA ALA A 338 -36.45 18.74 1.47
C ALA A 338 -37.59 18.52 2.46
N TRP A 339 -38.10 17.29 2.53
CA TRP A 339 -39.03 16.92 3.60
C TRP A 339 -38.22 16.64 4.86
N ARG A 340 -38.58 17.29 5.96
CA ARG A 340 -37.98 17.03 7.26
C ARG A 340 -39.05 16.55 8.22
N PHE A 341 -38.73 15.49 8.93
CA PHE A 341 -39.61 14.88 9.91
C PHE A 341 -38.87 14.80 11.24
N GLN A 342 -39.59 15.06 12.33
CA GLN A 342 -39.05 14.95 13.67
C GLN A 342 -39.84 13.88 14.42
N PHE A 343 -39.12 12.92 14.98
CA PHE A 343 -39.67 11.79 15.71
C PHE A 343 -39.06 11.76 17.12
N THR A 344 -39.79 11.28 18.12
CA THR A 344 -39.14 10.82 19.36
C THR A 344 -38.34 9.53 19.09
N LEU A 345 -37.38 9.14 19.94
CA LEU A 345 -36.68 7.85 19.73
C LEU A 345 -37.67 6.67 19.69
N THR A 346 -38.67 6.67 20.56
CA THR A 346 -39.72 5.64 20.59
C THR A 346 -40.53 5.57 19.29
N GLN A 347 -40.86 6.71 18.70
CA GLN A 347 -41.54 6.75 17.40
C GLN A 347 -40.63 6.28 16.26
N PHE A 348 -39.32 6.56 16.37
CA PHE A 348 -38.36 6.29 15.31
C PHE A 348 -37.82 4.85 15.29
N GLU A 349 -37.72 4.16 16.43
CA GLU A 349 -37.17 2.78 16.51
C GLU A 349 -37.77 1.81 15.47
N PRO A 350 -39.10 1.66 15.32
CA PRO A 350 -39.67 0.73 14.33
C PRO A 350 -39.40 1.18 12.89
N ILE A 351 -39.32 2.49 12.65
CA ILE A 351 -38.96 3.05 11.34
C ILE A 351 -37.51 2.69 11.05
N TYR A 352 -36.59 2.95 11.99
CA TYR A 352 -35.17 2.62 11.88
C TYR A 352 -34.93 1.16 11.51
N LEU A 353 -35.56 0.21 12.23
CA LEU A 353 -35.40 -1.22 11.95
C LEU A 353 -35.82 -1.56 10.52
N SER A 354 -36.94 -1.00 10.06
CA SER A 354 -37.44 -1.19 8.69
C SER A 354 -36.51 -0.56 7.64
N LEU A 355 -35.94 0.61 7.94
CA LEU A 355 -34.98 1.29 7.07
C LEU A 355 -33.65 0.52 6.98
N LYS A 356 -33.20 -0.05 8.08
CA LYS A 356 -32.01 -0.91 8.16
C LYS A 356 -32.20 -2.20 7.36
N GLU A 357 -33.34 -2.88 7.53
CA GLU A 357 -33.67 -4.12 6.80
C GLU A 357 -33.75 -3.88 5.28
N GLN A 358 -34.30 -2.74 4.86
CA GLN A 358 -34.40 -2.38 3.44
C GLN A 358 -33.14 -1.71 2.86
N HIS A 359 -32.06 -1.59 3.63
CA HIS A 359 -30.83 -0.88 3.24
C HIS A 359 -31.08 0.55 2.73
N LEU A 360 -31.96 1.29 3.41
CA LEU A 360 -32.33 2.67 3.05
C LEU A 360 -31.56 3.72 3.84
N ILE A 361 -30.61 3.32 4.67
CA ILE A 361 -29.77 4.19 5.51
C ILE A 361 -28.32 3.68 5.40
N SER A 362 -27.35 4.57 5.61
CA SER A 362 -25.94 4.17 5.47
C SER A 362 -25.50 3.22 6.58
N PHE A 363 -24.45 2.44 6.33
CA PHE A 363 -23.89 1.53 7.32
C PHE A 363 -23.41 2.28 8.58
N GLU A 364 -22.83 3.47 8.41
CA GLU A 364 -22.40 4.33 9.51
C GLU A 364 -23.60 4.78 10.37
N GLN A 365 -24.73 5.13 9.74
CA GLN A 365 -25.97 5.45 10.45
C GLN A 365 -26.52 4.23 11.20
N CYS A 366 -26.42 3.03 10.64
CA CYS A 366 -26.80 1.80 11.36
C CYS A 366 -25.97 1.63 12.64
N ILE A 367 -24.66 1.84 12.59
CA ILE A 367 -23.79 1.75 13.79
C ILE A 367 -24.23 2.76 14.85
N GLU A 368 -24.46 4.00 14.44
CA GLU A 368 -24.88 5.07 15.36
C GLU A 368 -26.22 4.74 16.04
N PHE A 369 -27.24 4.35 15.27
CA PHE A 369 -28.55 4.03 15.82
C PHE A 369 -28.60 2.71 16.59
N ASP A 370 -27.82 1.70 16.19
CA ASP A 370 -27.66 0.47 16.99
C ASP A 370 -27.11 0.80 18.38
N PHE A 371 -26.15 1.72 18.48
CA PHE A 371 -25.65 2.18 19.78
C PHE A 371 -26.76 2.85 20.60
N VAL A 372 -27.51 3.78 20.00
CA VAL A 372 -28.57 4.55 20.66
C VAL A 372 -29.69 3.65 21.18
N PHE A 373 -30.21 2.74 20.35
CA PHE A 373 -31.32 1.85 20.71
C PHE A 373 -30.90 0.67 21.60
N ASN A 374 -29.61 0.33 21.66
CA ASN A 374 -29.10 -0.65 22.62
C ASN A 374 -28.83 -0.03 23.99
N GLN A 375 -28.38 1.23 24.06
CA GLN A 375 -28.18 1.92 25.34
C GLN A 375 -29.49 2.26 26.06
N SER A 376 -30.55 2.63 25.32
CA SER A 376 -31.86 2.92 25.92
C SER A 376 -32.45 1.70 26.64
N LYS A 377 -32.20 0.49 26.14
CA LYS A 377 -32.65 -0.77 26.75
C LYS A 377 -31.93 -1.11 28.07
N THR A 378 -30.71 -0.60 28.26
CA THR A 378 -29.96 -0.77 29.52
C THR A 378 -30.25 0.30 30.58
N LEU A 379 -30.99 1.35 30.26
CA LEU A 379 -31.22 2.50 31.15
C LEU A 379 -32.63 2.56 31.77
N THR A 380 -33.44 1.50 31.68
CA THR A 380 -34.77 1.45 32.32
C THR A 380 -34.99 0.07 32.98
N PRO A 381 -35.03 -0.09 34.32
CA PRO A 381 -35.12 0.90 35.41
C PRO A 381 -33.98 0.80 36.44
N LEU A 382 -33.11 1.81 36.52
CA LEU A 382 -32.28 2.07 37.71
C LEU A 382 -32.88 3.17 38.61
N TYR A 383 -34.03 3.73 38.22
CA TYR A 383 -34.71 4.83 38.95
C TYR A 383 -35.99 4.42 39.70
N GLU A 384 -36.42 3.16 39.65
CA GLU A 384 -37.58 2.68 40.45
C GLU A 384 -37.18 1.94 41.74
N HIS A 385 -35.88 1.64 41.96
CA HIS A 385 -35.43 0.94 43.17
C HIS A 385 -34.77 1.81 44.25
N GLU A 386 -34.49 3.10 44.00
CA GLU A 386 -33.88 3.97 45.03
C GLU A 386 -34.88 4.64 45.98
N ALA A 387 -36.19 4.44 45.78
CA ALA A 387 -37.23 4.95 46.69
C ALA A 387 -37.62 3.98 47.83
N SER A 388 -37.18 2.71 47.79
CA SER A 388 -37.48 1.72 48.86
C SER A 388 -36.32 1.42 49.81
N ASP A 389 -35.07 1.71 49.42
CA ASP A 389 -33.87 1.31 50.19
C ASP A 389 -33.40 2.33 51.25
N ASN A 390 -34.01 3.52 51.30
CA ASN A 390 -33.66 4.56 52.27
C ASN A 390 -34.40 4.47 53.62
N GLN A 391 -35.28 3.47 53.83
CA GLN A 391 -35.88 3.18 55.15
C GLN A 391 -35.22 2.01 55.90
N ALA A 392 -34.34 1.23 55.27
CA ALA A 392 -33.67 0.08 55.91
C ALA A 392 -32.24 0.36 56.41
N LYS A 393 -31.63 1.51 56.08
CA LYS A 393 -30.22 1.82 56.43
C LYS A 393 -30.02 2.78 57.62
N GLN A 394 -31.06 3.09 58.39
CA GLN A 394 -30.94 3.80 59.69
C GLN A 394 -30.88 2.89 60.93
N ALA A 395 -30.85 1.57 60.76
CA ALA A 395 -30.65 0.62 61.86
C ALA A 395 -29.54 -0.38 61.52
N GLY A 396 -28.28 0.02 61.66
CA GLY A 396 -27.15 -0.90 61.44
C GLY A 396 -25.80 -0.25 61.17
N LEU A 397 -25.40 0.73 61.98
CA LEU A 397 -24.03 1.25 61.99
C LEU A 397 -23.39 0.88 63.33
N ALA A 398 -22.71 -0.26 63.36
CA ALA A 398 -21.62 -0.51 64.31
C ALA A 398 -20.73 -1.61 63.72
N ILE A 399 -19.41 -1.45 63.94
CA ILE A 399 -18.36 -2.47 63.84
C ILE A 399 -17.56 -2.50 62.52
N THR A 400 -16.55 -1.62 62.52
CA THR A 400 -15.10 -1.94 62.38
C THR A 400 -14.40 -1.78 61.04
N GLN A 401 -13.30 -1.03 61.16
CA GLN A 401 -12.24 -0.71 60.22
C GLN A 401 -11.43 -1.95 59.80
N GLN A 402 -10.70 -1.82 58.67
CA GLN A 402 -9.23 -1.96 58.58
C GLN A 402 -8.70 -2.88 57.47
N THR A 403 -7.59 -2.41 56.85
CA THR A 403 -6.53 -3.12 56.07
C THR A 403 -6.87 -3.60 54.65
N VAL A 404 -6.01 -3.59 53.61
CA VAL A 404 -4.73 -2.95 53.21
C VAL A 404 -4.22 -3.77 52.00
N LEU A 405 -3.66 -3.08 51.00
CA LEU A 405 -2.65 -3.46 49.97
C LEU A 405 -2.85 -4.63 48.97
N ASP A 406 -2.53 -4.25 47.72
CA ASP A 406 -1.66 -4.87 46.70
C ASP A 406 -1.93 -6.28 46.13
N HIS A 407 -2.03 -6.33 44.79
CA HIS A 407 -0.98 -6.96 43.97
C HIS A 407 -1.07 -6.60 42.47
N LYS A 408 0.04 -6.06 41.94
CA LYS A 408 0.48 -6.13 40.54
C LYS A 408 0.92 -7.55 40.20
N ILE A 409 0.56 -8.08 39.03
CA ILE A 409 1.38 -9.05 38.28
C ILE A 409 1.33 -8.75 36.77
N SER A 410 2.52 -8.89 36.20
CA SER A 410 3.06 -8.63 34.86
C SER A 410 2.70 -9.67 33.79
N SER A 411 3.00 -9.30 32.53
CA SER A 411 3.37 -10.15 31.36
C SER A 411 2.25 -11.02 30.76
N VAL A 412 2.11 -11.15 29.44
CA VAL A 412 2.97 -11.97 28.56
C VAL A 412 2.92 -11.51 27.10
N THR A 413 4.10 -11.55 26.48
CA THR A 413 4.45 -11.43 25.06
C THR A 413 4.10 -12.70 24.29
N TYR A 414 3.62 -12.54 23.04
CA TYR A 414 4.11 -13.25 21.85
C TYR A 414 3.97 -12.33 20.64
#